data_AF-A0A7V4SNU2-F1
#
_entry.id   AF-A0A7V4SNU2-F1
#
_cell.length_a   1.000
_cell.length_b   1.000
_cell.length_c   1.000
_cell.angle_alpha   90.00
_cell.angle_beta   90.00
_cell.angle_gamma   90.00
#
_symmetry.space_group_name_H-M   'P 1'
#
loop_
_entity.id
_entity.type
_entity.pdbx_description
1 polymer ?
#
loop_
_entity_poly.entity_id
_entity_poly.type
_entity_poly.pdbx_seq_one_letter_code
_entity_poly.pdbx_strand_id
1 'polypeptide(L)'
;MGIARFLKAAFVISVLLYGAIAVFVAGPPDWSLPTVPEAPAAPLFYALTLCALGAWAAGSILGRKAQAPSLFRSGPRPWPVQRFILAAALVEGGAIMGLALSLVLRDSRYGLAHAAVAAFLLAILPASGD
;
A
#
# COMPACT_ATOMS: atom_id res chain seq x y z
N MET A 1 4.81 18.08 14.90
CA MET A 1 5.02 16.84 14.11
C MET A 1 5.63 17.24 12.78
N GLY A 2 6.76 16.65 12.36
CA GLY A 2 7.38 16.99 11.07
C GLY A 2 6.51 16.58 9.88
N ILE A 3 6.59 17.33 8.77
CA ILE A 3 5.76 17.12 7.56
C ILE A 3 5.83 15.66 7.06
N ALA A 4 7.02 15.05 7.07
CA ALA A 4 7.19 13.66 6.64
C ALA A 4 6.44 12.65 7.54
N ARG A 5 6.43 12.87 8.86
CA ARG A 5 5.68 12.03 9.81
C ARG A 5 4.17 12.21 9.63
N PHE A 6 3.73 13.44 9.35
CA PHE A 6 2.33 13.72 9.01
C PHE A 6 1.89 13.00 7.74
N LEU A 7 2.65 13.12 6.65
CA LEU A 7 2.34 12.43 5.40
C LEU A 7 2.30 10.91 5.61
N LYS A 8 3.27 10.35 6.34
CA LYS A 8 3.29 8.93 6.68
C LYS A 8 2.03 8.49 7.44
N ALA A 9 1.63 9.25 8.47
CA ALA A 9 0.41 8.97 9.21
C ALA A 9 -0.83 9.06 8.30
N ALA A 10 -0.89 10.05 7.40
CA ALA A 10 -2.00 10.22 6.46
C ALA A 10 -2.15 9.01 5.52
N PHE A 11 -1.04 8.52 4.94
CA PHE A 11 -1.06 7.30 4.10
C PHE A 11 -1.45 6.05 4.88
N VAL A 12 -0.99 5.90 6.14
CA VAL A 12 -1.39 4.74 6.97
C VAL A 12 -2.89 4.82 7.28
N ILE A 13 -3.39 6.00 7.64
CA ILE A 13 -4.82 6.19 7.94
C ILE A 13 -5.66 5.93 6.67
N SER A 14 -5.25 6.40 5.50
CA SER A 14 -6.01 6.20 4.26
C SER A 14 -6.16 4.72 3.90
N VAL A 15 -5.09 3.92 3.99
CA VAL A 15 -5.19 2.48 3.69
C VAL A 15 -6.04 1.74 4.72
N LEU A 16 -6.00 2.13 6.00
CA LEU A 16 -6.88 1.55 7.02
C LEU A 16 -8.35 1.91 6.76
N LEU A 17 -8.62 3.14 6.30
CA LEU A 17 -9.96 3.54 5.87
C LEU A 17 -10.45 2.69 4.68
N TYR A 18 -9.59 2.31 3.74
CA TYR A 18 -9.97 1.39 2.66
C TYR A 18 -10.42 0.03 3.21
N GLY A 19 -9.72 -0.52 4.19
CA GLY A 19 -10.13 -1.74 4.88
C GLY A 19 -11.48 -1.60 5.58
N ALA A 20 -11.70 -0.48 6.29
CA ALA A 20 -12.96 -0.19 6.95
C ALA A 20 -14.12 -0.04 5.94
N ILE A 21 -13.90 0.65 4.82
CA ILE A 21 -14.88 0.77 3.72
C ILE A 21 -15.21 -0.60 3.14
N ALA A 22 -14.21 -1.46 2.91
CA ALA A 22 -14.43 -2.81 2.42
C ALA A 22 -15.37 -3.60 3.35
N VAL A 23 -15.13 -3.55 4.67
CA VAL A 23 -16.01 -4.21 5.66
C VAL A 23 -17.41 -3.59 5.70
N PHE A 24 -17.50 -2.27 5.64
CA PHE A 24 -18.78 -1.57 5.66
C PHE A 24 -19.66 -1.93 4.45
N VAL A 25 -19.05 -2.05 3.26
CA VAL A 25 -19.78 -2.31 2.01
C VAL A 25 -20.02 -3.80 1.76
N ALA A 26 -19.03 -4.66 1.98
CA ALA A 26 -19.12 -6.08 1.68
C ALA A 26 -19.53 -6.94 2.90
N GLY A 27 -19.64 -6.35 4.08
CA GLY A 27 -19.95 -7.06 5.33
C GLY A 27 -18.71 -7.58 6.06
N PRO A 28 -18.91 -8.17 7.26
CA PRO A 28 -17.82 -8.69 8.07
C PRO A 28 -17.08 -9.84 7.33
N PRO A 29 -15.75 -9.94 7.49
CA PRO A 29 -14.96 -10.96 6.80
C PRO A 29 -15.27 -12.36 7.33
N ASP A 30 -15.55 -13.31 6.43
CA ASP A 30 -15.70 -14.72 6.76
C ASP A 30 -14.44 -15.52 6.37
N TRP A 31 -13.55 -15.69 7.34
CA TRP A 31 -12.27 -16.40 7.15
C TRP A 31 -12.42 -17.91 7.01
N SER A 32 -13.63 -18.47 7.16
CA SER A 32 -13.88 -19.90 6.94
C SER A 32 -14.00 -20.27 5.45
N LEU A 33 -14.34 -19.30 4.59
CA LEU A 33 -14.47 -19.50 3.16
C LEU A 33 -13.08 -19.65 2.47
N PRO A 34 -13.01 -20.31 1.30
CA PRO A 34 -11.79 -20.35 0.51
C PRO A 34 -11.19 -18.95 0.26
N THR A 35 -9.87 -18.82 0.40
CA THR A 35 -9.17 -17.54 0.21
C THR A 35 -9.12 -17.12 -1.26
N VAL A 36 -9.02 -18.10 -2.17
CA VAL A 36 -9.09 -17.83 -3.60
C VAL A 36 -10.55 -18.00 -4.02
N PRO A 37 -11.17 -17.01 -4.68
CA PRO A 37 -12.53 -17.14 -5.14
C PRO A 37 -12.62 -18.19 -6.25
N GLU A 38 -13.75 -18.87 -6.33
CA GLU A 38 -14.00 -19.85 -7.39
C GLU A 38 -14.09 -19.18 -8.77
N ALA A 39 -13.96 -19.98 -9.83
CA ALA A 39 -14.19 -19.50 -11.19
C ALA A 39 -15.63 -18.96 -11.31
N PRO A 40 -15.86 -17.84 -12.02
CA PRO A 40 -14.95 -17.16 -12.94
C PRO A 40 -14.11 -16.02 -12.33
N ALA A 41 -14.17 -15.80 -11.02
CA ALA A 41 -13.52 -14.65 -10.38
C ALA A 41 -12.01 -14.81 -10.14
N ALA A 42 -11.51 -16.07 -10.11
CA ALA A 42 -10.11 -16.39 -9.83
C ALA A 42 -9.08 -15.61 -10.68
N PRO A 43 -9.23 -15.44 -12.01
CA PRO A 43 -8.25 -14.71 -12.81
C PRO A 43 -8.10 -13.24 -12.40
N LEU A 44 -9.20 -12.56 -12.08
CA LEU A 44 -9.17 -11.17 -11.60
C LEU A 44 -8.47 -11.06 -10.25
N PHE A 45 -8.77 -11.98 -9.34
CA PHE A 45 -8.10 -12.08 -8.04
C PHE A 45 -6.58 -12.19 -8.21
N TYR A 46 -6.11 -13.12 -9.05
CA TYR A 46 -4.68 -13.28 -9.29
C TYR A 46 -4.05 -12.05 -9.94
N ALA A 47 -4.68 -11.49 -10.97
CA ALA A 47 -4.15 -10.32 -11.67
C ALA A 47 -3.95 -9.13 -10.71
N LEU A 48 -4.98 -8.77 -9.94
CA LEU A 48 -4.90 -7.65 -9.01
C LEU A 48 -3.97 -7.92 -7.83
N THR A 49 -3.93 -9.15 -7.31
CA THR A 49 -3.01 -9.52 -6.23
C THR A 49 -1.55 -9.45 -6.70
N LEU A 50 -1.24 -9.94 -7.90
CA LEU A 50 0.11 -9.84 -8.46
C LEU A 50 0.52 -8.40 -8.74
N CYS A 51 -0.38 -7.56 -9.26
CA CYS A 51 -0.14 -6.13 -9.42
C CYS A 51 0.12 -5.44 -8.07
N ALA A 52 -0.64 -5.79 -7.02
CA ALA A 52 -0.44 -5.25 -5.68
C ALA A 52 0.92 -5.64 -5.10
N LEU A 53 1.31 -6.91 -5.24
CA LEU A 53 2.65 -7.38 -4.86
C LEU A 53 3.76 -6.60 -5.59
N GLY A 54 3.60 -6.37 -6.89
CA GLY A 54 4.53 -5.56 -7.68
C GLY A 54 4.62 -4.11 -7.19
N ALA A 55 3.49 -3.49 -6.88
CA ALA A 55 3.43 -2.13 -6.36
C ALA A 55 4.07 -2.01 -4.97
N TRP A 56 3.79 -2.95 -4.07
CA TRP A 56 4.41 -3.03 -2.74
C TRP A 56 5.92 -3.24 -2.81
N ALA A 57 6.39 -4.12 -3.69
CA ALA A 57 7.81 -4.35 -3.90
C ALA A 57 8.49 -3.09 -4.45
N ALA A 58 7.92 -2.47 -5.48
CA ALA A 58 8.45 -1.25 -6.08
C ALA A 58 8.51 -0.09 -5.07
N GLY A 59 7.42 0.13 -4.31
CA GLY A 59 7.35 1.15 -3.27
C GLY A 59 8.36 0.91 -2.15
N SER A 60 8.50 -0.34 -1.68
CA SER A 60 9.46 -0.71 -0.64
C SER A 60 10.91 -0.51 -1.07
N ILE A 61 11.26 -0.95 -2.29
CA ILE A 61 12.61 -0.77 -2.85
C ILE A 61 12.90 0.72 -3.03
N LEU A 62 11.95 1.45 -3.62
CA LEU A 62 12.08 2.88 -3.84
C LEU A 62 12.15 3.67 -2.53
N GLY A 63 11.49 3.25 -1.45
CA GLY A 63 11.62 3.90 -0.15
C GLY A 63 12.97 3.63 0.53
N ARG A 64 13.58 2.46 0.28
CA ARG A 64 14.78 2.00 1.00
C ARG A 64 16.13 2.22 0.31
N LYS A 65 16.22 2.45 -1.02
CA LYS A 65 17.56 2.72 -1.60
C LYS A 65 18.18 3.93 -0.88
N ALA A 66 19.33 3.74 -0.25
CA ALA A 66 20.03 4.83 0.44
C ALA A 66 20.18 6.05 -0.49
N GLN A 67 20.20 7.26 0.07
CA GLN A 67 20.86 8.36 -0.63
C GLN A 67 22.27 7.87 -0.96
N ALA A 68 22.55 7.58 -2.23
CA ALA A 68 23.92 7.28 -2.62
C ALA A 68 24.78 8.46 -2.13
N PRO A 69 25.87 8.21 -1.38
CA PRO A 69 26.79 9.27 -1.01
C PRO A 69 27.43 9.75 -2.32
N SER A 70 26.85 10.78 -2.94
CA SER A 70 27.46 11.39 -4.11
C SER A 70 28.70 12.13 -3.64
N LEU A 71 29.86 11.49 -3.78
CA LEU A 71 31.18 12.11 -3.59
C LEU A 71 31.39 13.32 -4.51
N PHE A 72 30.49 13.55 -5.47
CA PHE A 72 30.48 14.69 -6.38
C PHE A 72 29.05 15.20 -6.59
N ARG A 73 28.63 16.26 -5.89
CA ARG A 73 27.74 17.34 -6.40
C ARG A 73 27.36 18.33 -5.30
N SER A 74 27.89 19.53 -5.42
CA SER A 74 27.40 20.77 -4.84
C SER A 74 26.12 21.19 -5.57
N GLY A 75 24.97 20.94 -4.97
CA GLY A 75 23.67 21.41 -5.46
C GLY A 75 22.57 21.08 -4.45
N PRO A 76 21.51 21.92 -4.33
CA PRO A 76 20.46 21.70 -3.35
C PRO A 76 19.75 20.38 -3.66
N ARG A 77 19.77 19.41 -2.73
CA ARG A 77 19.08 18.12 -2.87
C ARG A 77 17.60 18.30 -2.47
N PRO A 78 16.62 18.36 -3.40
CA PRO A 78 15.21 18.57 -3.06
C PRO A 78 14.44 17.24 -2.90
N TRP A 79 15.10 16.10 -3.10
CA TRP A 79 14.45 14.83 -3.38
C TRP A 79 14.02 13.89 -2.21
N PRO A 80 14.21 14.18 -0.91
CA PRO A 80 13.81 13.23 0.14
C PRO A 80 12.30 12.99 0.24
N VAL A 81 11.52 14.08 0.25
CA VAL A 81 10.06 14.03 0.50
C VAL A 81 9.29 13.51 -0.72
N GLN A 82 9.64 13.97 -1.93
CA GLN A 82 9.00 13.54 -3.17
C GLN A 82 9.15 12.03 -3.40
N ARG A 83 10.31 11.48 -3.05
CA ARG A 83 10.58 10.04 -3.15
C ARG A 83 9.78 9.25 -2.13
N PHE A 84 9.67 9.74 -0.90
CA PHE A 84 8.79 9.16 0.11
C PHE A 84 7.34 9.13 -0.38
N ILE A 85 6.83 10.25 -0.91
CA ILE A 85 5.47 10.35 -1.44
C ILE A 85 5.26 9.32 -2.57
N LEU A 86 6.19 9.22 -3.52
CA LEU A 86 6.08 8.25 -4.61
C LEU A 86 6.12 6.80 -4.11
N ALA A 87 7.03 6.49 -3.18
CA ALA A 87 7.12 5.16 -2.58
C ALA A 87 5.84 4.81 -1.79
N ALA A 88 5.30 5.76 -1.02
CA ALA A 88 4.07 5.59 -0.27
C ALA A 88 2.85 5.43 -1.18
N ALA A 89 2.74 6.22 -2.25
CA ALA A 89 1.66 6.12 -3.23
C ALA A 89 1.66 4.76 -3.96
N LEU A 90 2.84 4.21 -4.28
CA LEU A 90 2.95 2.85 -4.83
C LEU A 90 2.45 1.80 -3.83
N VAL A 91 2.80 1.93 -2.55
CA VAL A 91 2.32 1.00 -1.52
C VAL A 91 0.80 1.11 -1.33
N GLU A 92 0.28 2.33 -1.27
CA GLU A 92 -1.16 2.62 -1.19
C GLU A 92 -1.91 2.08 -2.41
N GLY A 93 -1.33 2.15 -3.61
CA GLY A 93 -1.91 1.57 -4.83
C GLY A 93 -2.24 0.09 -4.69
N GLY A 94 -1.42 -0.69 -3.97
CA GLY A 94 -1.73 -2.09 -3.68
C GLY A 94 -2.92 -2.27 -2.74
N ALA A 95 -3.15 -1.34 -1.79
CA ALA A 95 -4.35 -1.34 -0.95
C ALA A 95 -5.61 -1.02 -1.76
N ILE A 96 -5.52 -0.08 -2.71
CA ILE A 96 -6.62 0.28 -3.61
C ILE A 96 -7.05 -0.94 -4.45
N MET A 97 -6.09 -1.74 -4.94
CA MET A 97 -6.40 -2.98 -5.66
C MET A 97 -7.17 -3.98 -4.78
N GLY A 98 -6.83 -4.11 -3.50
CA GLY A 98 -7.58 -4.94 -2.55
C GLY A 98 -8.98 -4.41 -2.23
N LEU A 99 -9.14 -3.08 -2.13
CA LEU A 99 -10.46 -2.46 -2.03
C LEU A 99 -11.30 -2.76 -3.27
N ALA A 100 -10.74 -2.58 -4.47
CA ALA A 100 -11.42 -2.92 -5.72
C ALA A 100 -11.83 -4.40 -5.77
N LEU A 101 -10.94 -5.32 -5.39
CA LEU A 101 -11.28 -6.74 -5.26
C LEU A 101 -12.45 -6.97 -4.31
N SER A 102 -12.47 -6.28 -3.16
CA SER A 102 -13.55 -6.44 -2.18
C SER A 102 -14.90 -6.01 -2.72
N LEU A 103 -14.93 -4.91 -3.48
CA LEU A 103 -16.16 -4.37 -4.05
C LEU A 103 -16.68 -5.25 -5.19
N VAL A 104 -15.79 -5.73 -6.05
CA VAL A 104 -16.16 -6.58 -7.19
C VAL A 104 -16.60 -7.97 -6.72
N LEU A 105 -15.85 -8.57 -5.78
CA LEU A 105 -16.12 -9.92 -5.29
C LEU A 105 -17.07 -9.96 -4.10
N ARG A 106 -17.47 -8.79 -3.60
CA ARG A 106 -18.30 -8.62 -2.39
C ARG A 106 -17.75 -9.40 -1.20
N ASP A 107 -16.45 -9.28 -0.99
CA ASP A 107 -15.73 -9.98 0.07
C ASP A 107 -14.68 -9.04 0.69
N SER A 108 -14.95 -8.61 1.92
CA SER A 108 -14.13 -7.61 2.63
C SER A 108 -12.74 -8.13 3.00
N ARG A 109 -12.51 -9.45 2.96
CA ARG A 109 -11.21 -10.07 3.30
C ARG A 109 -10.08 -9.55 2.43
N TYR A 110 -10.35 -9.35 1.14
CA TYR A 110 -9.33 -8.87 0.20
C TYR A 110 -8.88 -7.46 0.56
N GLY A 111 -9.81 -6.57 0.88
CA GLY A 111 -9.56 -5.18 1.23
C GLY A 111 -8.85 -5.08 2.56
N LEU A 112 -9.29 -5.85 3.56
CA LEU A 112 -8.62 -5.93 4.85
C LEU A 112 -7.19 -6.45 4.73
N ALA A 113 -6.97 -7.55 4.01
CA ALA A 113 -5.66 -8.15 3.85
C ALA A 113 -4.68 -7.19 3.15
N HIS A 114 -5.10 -6.57 2.05
CA HIS A 114 -4.26 -5.62 1.32
C HIS A 114 -4.02 -4.33 2.11
N ALA A 115 -5.04 -3.81 2.80
CA ALA A 115 -4.91 -2.66 3.69
C ALA A 115 -3.92 -2.92 4.83
N ALA A 116 -3.99 -4.10 5.46
CA ALA A 116 -3.09 -4.48 6.55
C ALA A 116 -1.63 -4.57 6.07
N VAL A 117 -1.38 -5.21 4.93
CA VAL A 117 -0.03 -5.29 4.34
C VAL A 117 0.49 -3.90 3.97
N ALA A 118 -0.32 -3.09 3.29
CA ALA A 118 0.05 -1.73 2.91
C ALA A 118 0.33 -0.85 4.13
N ALA A 119 -0.51 -0.91 5.17
CA ALA A 119 -0.32 -0.18 6.42
C ALA A 119 1.00 -0.56 7.09
N PHE A 120 1.31 -1.86 7.15
CA PHE A 120 2.57 -2.35 7.69
C PHE A 120 3.77 -1.83 6.89
N LEU A 121 3.72 -1.96 5.55
CA LEU A 121 4.80 -1.49 4.68
C LEU A 121 5.02 0.02 4.78
N LEU A 122 3.94 0.81 4.83
CA LEU A 122 4.00 2.25 5.06
C LEU A 122 4.59 2.56 6.44
N ALA A 123 4.21 1.83 7.49
CA ALA A 123 4.72 2.04 8.85
C ALA A 123 6.23 1.79 8.96
N ILE A 124 6.78 0.83 8.23
CA ILE A 124 8.22 0.54 8.21
C ILE A 124 9.00 1.33 7.14
N LEU A 125 8.31 2.05 6.26
CA LEU A 125 8.96 2.87 5.23
C LEU A 125 9.75 4.01 5.90
N PRO A 126 11.01 4.28 5.49
CA PRO A 126 11.79 5.36 6.06
C PRO A 126 11.08 6.70 5.80
N ALA A 127 10.80 7.45 6.86
CA ALA A 127 10.35 8.83 6.71
C ALA A 127 11.56 9.68 6.29
N SER A 128 11.39 10.59 5.34
CA SER A 128 12.47 11.47 4.94
C SER A 128 12.80 12.46 6.07
N GLY A 129 13.99 12.34 6.66
CA GLY A 129 14.56 13.38 7.54
C GLY A 129 14.44 13.13 9.04
N ASP A 130 14.73 11.92 9.51
CA ASP A 130 15.28 11.72 10.85
C ASP A 130 16.82 11.57 10.75
#